data_AF-A0A6M1ZTK7-F1
#
_entry.id   AF-A0A6M1ZTK7-F1
#
_cell.length_a   1.000
_cell.length_b   1.000
_cell.length_c   1.000
_cell.angle_alpha   90.00
_cell.angle_beta   90.00
_cell.angle_gamma   90.00
#
_symmetry.space_group_name_H-M   'P 1'
#
loop_
_entity.id
_entity.type
_entity.pdbx_description
1 polymer ?
#
loop_
_entity_poly.entity_id
_entity_poly.type
_entity_poly.pdbx_seq_one_letter_code
_entity_poly.pdbx_strand_id
1 'polypeptide(L)'
;MKINLLLILLLPFLNLFASSVGNVASPAIIEEGLFISDKAWFNFRLGYENYNVEDLCLKFQDTDNENSFGIHKVKAYANIGSFTINIKERLDAYINFGSMKIEPYIKKHQTLLYKSKSEDGFLFRVGSKLVIFEILDFTLGVDAKYSIFKAKNEYLTLNDSPIEDNKFKYVFNEWQITLGVSQKISILRPYGGIVYRDSNLTFNNTPYYNNNKMKLTFDKKAGAVIGSSASIGTFVLINAELRFINERSASISGELRF
;
A
#
# COMPACT_ATOMS: atom_id res chain seq x y z
N MET A 1 -3.36 26.45 -29.07
CA MET A 1 -3.88 25.54 -28.02
C MET A 1 -3.41 26.01 -26.66
N LYS A 2 -4.31 26.22 -25.69
CA LYS A 2 -3.99 26.58 -24.29
C LYS A 2 -4.85 25.73 -23.34
N ILE A 3 -4.37 24.53 -22.98
CA ILE A 3 -5.08 23.60 -22.06
C ILE A 3 -4.18 23.10 -20.90
N ASN A 4 -2.87 23.29 -20.97
CA ASN A 4 -1.92 22.42 -20.23
C ASN A 4 -1.42 22.94 -18.86
N LEU A 5 -2.00 23.99 -18.28
CA LEU A 5 -1.55 24.49 -16.96
C LEU A 5 -2.52 24.17 -15.79
N LEU A 6 -3.79 23.88 -16.08
CA LEU A 6 -4.80 23.68 -15.02
C LEU A 6 -4.71 22.29 -14.36
N LEU A 7 -4.26 21.26 -15.09
CA LEU A 7 -4.13 19.90 -14.56
C LEU A 7 -3.01 19.75 -13.53
N ILE A 8 -1.96 20.57 -13.62
CA ILE A 8 -0.77 20.51 -12.74
C ILE A 8 -1.07 21.15 -11.37
N LEU A 9 -1.99 22.12 -11.30
CA LEU A 9 -2.34 22.81 -10.04
C LEU A 9 -3.35 22.06 -9.15
N LEU A 10 -4.00 20.99 -9.63
CA LEU A 10 -5.04 20.26 -8.89
C LEU A 10 -4.52 19.09 -8.03
N LEU A 11 -3.23 18.79 -8.10
CA LEU A 11 -2.63 17.64 -7.40
C LEU A 11 -2.31 17.79 -5.88
N PRO A 12 -2.24 18.96 -5.22
CA PRO A 12 -1.77 19.03 -3.82
C PRO A 12 -2.84 18.71 -2.75
N PHE A 13 -4.06 18.30 -3.12
CA PHE A 13 -5.18 18.14 -2.16
C PHE A 13 -5.74 16.73 -2.01
N LEU A 14 -5.20 15.72 -2.72
CA LEU A 14 -5.67 14.34 -2.62
C LEU A 14 -5.07 13.61 -1.42
N ASN A 15 -5.55 14.01 -0.25
CA ASN A 15 -5.43 13.29 1.02
C ASN A 15 -6.28 12.00 0.96
N LEU A 16 -5.86 11.04 0.13
CA LEU A 16 -6.42 9.70 -0.02
C LEU A 16 -5.28 8.70 0.06
N PHE A 17 -5.56 7.50 0.57
CA PHE A 17 -4.49 6.79 1.27
C PHE A 17 -4.64 5.24 1.28
N ALA A 18 -3.86 4.42 0.54
CA ALA A 18 -3.54 2.97 0.80
C ALA A 18 -2.36 2.37 -0.02
N SER A 19 -2.26 1.03 -0.11
CA SER A 19 -1.01 0.27 -0.37
C SER A 19 -0.70 -0.12 -1.81
N SER A 20 -0.02 0.70 -2.64
CA SER A 20 0.11 0.46 -4.09
C SER A 20 0.28 -1.02 -4.52
N VAL A 21 -0.49 -1.44 -5.52
CA VAL A 21 -0.10 -2.57 -6.39
C VAL A 21 1.09 -2.09 -7.23
N GLY A 22 1.00 -0.86 -7.72
CA GLY A 22 1.64 -0.44 -8.95
C GLY A 22 0.97 -1.12 -10.14
N ASN A 23 1.23 -0.63 -11.34
CA ASN A 23 0.70 -1.29 -12.54
C ASN A 23 1.25 -2.73 -12.65
N VAL A 24 0.37 -3.71 -12.87
CA VAL A 24 0.80 -5.11 -13.04
C VAL A 24 1.58 -5.33 -14.35
N ALA A 25 1.48 -4.39 -15.29
CA ALA A 25 2.29 -4.33 -16.50
C ALA A 25 3.66 -3.67 -16.29
N SER A 26 3.97 -3.14 -15.09
CA SER A 26 5.28 -2.53 -14.74
C SER A 26 6.52 -3.26 -15.31
N PRO A 27 6.59 -4.61 -15.31
CA PRO A 27 7.70 -5.34 -15.93
C PRO A 27 8.01 -4.95 -17.39
N ALA A 28 7.00 -4.51 -18.15
CA ALA A 28 7.03 -4.21 -19.58
C ALA A 28 6.69 -2.74 -19.91
N ILE A 29 6.78 -1.81 -18.94
CA ILE A 29 6.48 -0.38 -19.19
C ILE A 29 7.69 0.39 -19.70
N ILE A 30 8.81 0.24 -18.98
CA ILE A 30 10.08 0.91 -19.24
C ILE A 30 10.89 -0.05 -20.10
N GLU A 31 11.13 0.25 -21.38
CA GLU A 31 11.73 -0.68 -22.35
C GLU A 31 13.28 -0.60 -22.34
N GLU A 32 13.89 0.52 -21.93
CA GLU A 32 15.34 0.72 -21.90
C GLU A 32 15.86 1.04 -20.48
N GLY A 33 17.12 0.71 -20.19
CA GLY A 33 17.83 1.17 -18.98
C GLY A 33 18.80 2.31 -19.27
N LEU A 34 19.21 3.05 -18.24
CA LEU A 34 20.25 4.08 -18.33
C LEU A 34 21.61 3.53 -18.80
N PHE A 35 21.92 2.27 -18.43
CA PHE A 35 23.20 1.63 -18.71
C PHE A 35 23.05 0.17 -19.21
N ILE A 36 21.92 -0.47 -18.94
CA ILE A 36 21.59 -1.84 -19.36
C ILE A 36 20.70 -1.80 -20.61
N SER A 37 21.19 -2.42 -21.68
CA SER A 37 20.45 -2.61 -22.94
C SER A 37 19.18 -3.44 -22.73
N ASP A 38 18.12 -3.05 -23.46
CA ASP A 38 16.92 -3.82 -23.80
C ASP A 38 17.13 -5.34 -24.00
N LYS A 39 18.27 -5.74 -24.56
CA LYS A 39 18.61 -7.15 -24.87
C LYS A 39 19.13 -7.94 -23.66
N ALA A 40 19.41 -7.28 -22.54
CA ALA A 40 19.85 -7.96 -21.33
C ALA A 40 18.71 -8.82 -20.75
N TRP A 41 19.04 -10.02 -20.27
CA TRP A 41 18.05 -10.89 -19.62
C TRP A 41 17.57 -10.35 -18.27
N PHE A 42 18.34 -9.44 -17.67
CA PHE A 42 18.11 -8.84 -16.37
C PHE A 42 18.33 -7.33 -16.45
N ASN A 43 17.45 -6.56 -15.81
CA ASN A 43 17.67 -5.14 -15.51
C ASN A 43 17.26 -4.83 -14.07
N PHE A 44 17.70 -3.67 -13.57
CA PHE A 44 17.45 -3.26 -12.20
C PHE A 44 16.65 -1.96 -12.17
N ARG A 45 15.70 -1.88 -11.22
CA ARG A 45 14.94 -0.66 -10.96
C ARG A 45 15.05 -0.27 -9.50
N LEU A 46 15.28 1.03 -9.28
CA LEU A 46 15.13 1.66 -7.97
C LEU A 46 13.87 2.50 -7.99
N GLY A 47 13.09 2.45 -6.91
CA GLY A 47 11.87 3.23 -6.80
C GLY A 47 11.64 3.82 -5.42
N TYR A 48 10.67 4.73 -5.40
CA TYR A 48 10.14 5.35 -4.20
C TYR A 48 8.61 5.39 -4.29
N GLU A 49 7.94 4.94 -3.24
CA GLU A 49 6.49 4.95 -3.07
C GLU A 49 6.16 5.81 -1.84
N ASN A 50 5.42 6.91 -2.06
CA ASN A 50 4.69 7.56 -0.97
C ASN A 50 3.34 6.85 -0.81
N TYR A 51 3.24 6.23 0.35
CA TYR A 51 2.13 5.41 0.81
C TYR A 51 1.47 6.11 1.98
N ASN A 52 0.21 5.75 2.14
CA ASN A 52 -0.81 6.45 2.86
C ASN A 52 -1.80 5.32 3.30
N VAL A 53 -2.53 5.31 4.44
CA VAL A 53 -3.87 4.67 4.58
C VAL A 53 -4.90 5.61 5.24
N GLU A 54 -6.11 5.77 4.69
CA GLU A 54 -7.19 6.58 5.30
C GLU A 54 -8.01 5.68 6.19
N ASP A 55 -8.49 4.58 5.62
CA ASP A 55 -9.13 3.52 6.36
C ASP A 55 -8.73 2.17 5.76
N LEU A 56 -8.11 1.31 6.57
CA LEU A 56 -7.84 -0.10 6.29
C LEU A 56 -9.10 -0.97 6.42
N CYS A 57 -10.25 -0.43 6.83
CA CYS A 57 -11.52 -1.16 6.95
C CYS A 57 -11.36 -2.52 7.68
N LEU A 58 -10.74 -2.49 8.86
CA LEU A 58 -10.48 -3.67 9.68
C LEU A 58 -11.65 -3.99 10.61
N LYS A 59 -11.79 -5.27 10.99
CA LYS A 59 -12.66 -5.79 12.06
C LYS A 59 -11.83 -6.53 13.12
N PHE A 60 -12.41 -6.80 14.28
CA PHE A 60 -11.80 -7.69 15.28
C PHE A 60 -11.77 -9.13 14.77
N GLN A 61 -10.74 -9.90 15.13
CA GLN A 61 -10.67 -11.32 14.80
C GLN A 61 -11.48 -12.19 15.79
N ASP A 62 -11.53 -11.80 17.07
CA ASP A 62 -12.16 -12.57 18.14
C ASP A 62 -13.56 -11.99 18.42
N THR A 63 -14.60 -12.67 17.91
CA THR A 63 -15.99 -12.19 17.85
C THR A 63 -16.68 -11.96 19.21
N ASP A 64 -16.22 -12.62 20.27
CA ASP A 64 -16.82 -12.53 21.61
C ASP A 64 -16.76 -11.12 22.22
N ASN A 65 -15.96 -10.22 21.62
CA ASN A 65 -15.75 -8.84 22.08
C ASN A 65 -16.49 -7.77 21.27
N GLU A 66 -17.14 -8.09 20.15
CA GLU A 66 -17.77 -7.10 19.26
C GLU A 66 -18.84 -6.25 19.96
N ASN A 67 -19.55 -6.82 20.94
CA ASN A 67 -20.56 -6.11 21.75
C ASN A 67 -19.96 -4.99 22.64
N SER A 68 -18.63 -4.93 22.79
CA SER A 68 -17.95 -3.93 23.61
C SER A 68 -16.98 -3.03 22.85
N PHE A 69 -16.48 -3.45 21.68
CA PHE A 69 -15.55 -2.65 20.86
C PHE A 69 -16.00 -2.53 19.40
N GLY A 70 -15.91 -1.32 18.85
CA GLY A 70 -16.09 -1.04 17.43
C GLY A 70 -14.88 -0.29 16.87
N ILE A 71 -14.45 -0.64 15.65
CA ILE A 71 -13.40 0.10 14.94
C ILE A 71 -14.06 1.25 14.20
N HIS A 72 -13.59 2.47 14.42
CA HIS A 72 -14.11 3.63 13.70
C HIS A 72 -13.36 3.86 12.40
N LYS A 73 -12.03 3.73 12.44
CA LYS A 73 -11.10 4.00 11.34
C LYS A 73 -9.72 3.46 11.69
N VAL A 74 -8.98 2.94 10.73
CA VAL A 74 -7.53 2.68 10.92
C VAL A 74 -6.76 3.31 9.78
N LYS A 75 -6.08 4.42 10.08
CA LYS A 75 -5.17 5.06 9.14
C LYS A 75 -3.79 4.41 9.20
N ALA A 76 -3.00 4.64 8.17
CA ALA A 76 -1.56 4.42 8.16
C ALA A 76 -0.89 5.47 7.28
N TYR A 77 0.43 5.48 7.23
CA TYR A 77 1.24 6.28 6.30
C TYR A 77 2.58 5.58 6.15
N ALA A 78 3.21 5.59 4.98
CA ALA A 78 4.52 5.00 4.79
C ALA A 78 5.33 5.69 3.67
N ASN A 79 6.65 5.66 3.81
CA ASN A 79 7.58 6.13 2.78
C ASN A 79 8.53 4.98 2.49
N ILE A 80 8.48 4.49 1.25
CA ILE A 80 8.96 3.14 0.91
C ILE A 80 9.95 3.27 -0.25
N GLY A 81 11.18 2.81 -0.05
CA GLY A 81 12.11 2.54 -1.15
C GLY A 81 11.88 1.14 -1.72
N SER A 82 12.08 0.96 -3.03
CA SER A 82 12.03 -0.33 -3.70
C SER A 82 13.33 -0.63 -4.46
N PHE A 83 13.72 -1.90 -4.46
CA PHE A 83 14.72 -2.47 -5.35
C PHE A 83 14.08 -3.66 -6.07
N THR A 84 14.10 -3.61 -7.40
CA THR A 84 13.45 -4.59 -8.27
C THR A 84 14.46 -5.15 -9.25
N ILE A 85 14.50 -6.48 -9.36
CA ILE A 85 15.16 -7.21 -10.44
C ILE A 85 14.07 -7.61 -11.42
N ASN A 86 14.17 -7.14 -12.65
CA ASN A 86 13.29 -7.54 -13.75
C ASN A 86 13.98 -8.60 -14.61
N ILE A 87 13.23 -9.63 -15.01
CA ILE A 87 13.69 -10.78 -15.78
C ILE A 87 12.88 -10.84 -17.07
N LYS A 88 13.56 -10.63 -18.21
CA LYS A 88 12.97 -10.63 -19.57
C LYS A 88 11.67 -9.82 -19.70
N GLU A 89 11.57 -8.70 -18.99
CA GLU A 89 10.44 -7.77 -19.08
C GLU A 89 9.07 -8.37 -18.71
N ARG A 90 9.06 -9.57 -18.12
CA ARG A 90 7.83 -10.30 -17.74
C ARG A 90 7.72 -10.56 -16.26
N LEU A 91 8.84 -10.77 -15.57
CA LEU A 91 8.87 -11.11 -14.15
C LEU A 91 9.69 -10.08 -13.38
N ASP A 92 9.04 -9.36 -12.47
CA ASP A 92 9.72 -8.61 -11.41
C ASP A 92 9.83 -9.49 -10.16
N ALA A 93 11.01 -9.51 -9.54
CA ALA A 93 11.19 -9.87 -8.15
C ALA A 93 11.67 -8.63 -7.40
N TYR A 94 11.00 -8.24 -6.31
CA TYR A 94 11.27 -6.98 -5.64
C TYR A 94 11.28 -7.09 -4.12
N ILE A 95 12.08 -6.21 -3.51
CA ILE A 95 12.05 -5.91 -2.09
C ILE A 95 11.73 -4.43 -1.89
N ASN A 96 10.88 -4.15 -0.92
CA ASN A 96 10.52 -2.81 -0.52
C ASN A 96 10.82 -2.66 0.99
N PHE A 97 11.36 -1.52 1.38
CA PHE A 97 11.67 -1.22 2.78
C PHE A 97 11.48 0.27 3.06
N GLY A 98 11.13 0.63 4.29
CA GLY A 98 10.88 2.02 4.63
C GLY A 98 10.30 2.25 6.02
N SER A 99 9.85 3.48 6.26
CA SER A 99 9.10 3.84 7.46
C SER A 99 7.60 3.69 7.24
N MET A 100 6.88 3.25 8.26
CA MET A 100 5.43 3.24 8.31
C MET A 100 4.95 3.68 9.70
N LYS A 101 3.76 4.28 9.76
CA LYS A 101 3.03 4.56 11.00
C LYS A 101 1.57 4.14 10.87
N ILE A 102 0.93 3.77 11.97
CA ILE A 102 -0.49 3.34 12.03
C ILE A 102 -1.22 4.11 13.14
N GLU A 103 -2.39 4.66 12.81
CA GLU A 103 -3.24 5.45 13.71
C GLU A 103 -4.65 4.83 13.78
N PRO A 104 -4.90 3.87 14.70
CA PRO A 104 -6.21 3.28 14.90
C PRO A 104 -7.10 4.14 15.83
N TYR A 105 -8.37 4.22 15.46
CA TYR A 105 -9.44 4.89 16.21
C TYR A 105 -10.45 3.82 16.64
N ILE A 106 -10.46 3.48 17.93
CA ILE A 106 -11.25 2.37 18.48
C ILE A 106 -12.26 2.93 19.49
N LYS A 107 -13.54 2.60 19.31
CA LYS A 107 -14.61 2.92 20.25
C LYS A 107 -14.85 1.74 21.19
N LYS A 108 -15.01 2.00 22.48
CA LYS A 108 -15.48 1.04 23.49
C LYS A 108 -16.82 1.51 24.06
N HIS A 109 -17.79 0.59 24.17
CA HIS A 109 -19.18 0.85 24.61
C HIS A 109 -19.82 2.11 23.98
N GLN A 110 -19.53 2.35 22.69
CA GLN A 110 -19.96 3.52 21.88
C GLN A 110 -19.54 4.92 22.40
N THR A 111 -19.00 5.03 23.61
CA THR A 111 -18.81 6.29 24.36
C THR A 111 -17.34 6.63 24.63
N LEU A 112 -16.48 5.63 24.73
CA LEU A 112 -15.04 5.79 24.98
C LEU A 112 -14.28 5.68 23.66
N LEU A 113 -13.67 6.77 23.21
CA LEU A 113 -12.85 6.80 22.00
C LEU A 113 -11.37 6.72 22.38
N TYR A 114 -10.75 5.58 22.10
CA TYR A 114 -9.31 5.41 22.12
C TYR A 114 -8.71 5.83 20.79
N LYS A 115 -7.73 6.74 20.83
CA LYS A 115 -6.91 7.10 19.66
C LYS A 115 -5.47 6.76 20.00
N SER A 116 -4.80 5.94 19.19
CA SER A 116 -3.36 5.74 19.34
C SER A 116 -2.64 6.03 18.04
N LYS A 117 -1.32 6.25 18.13
CA LYS A 117 -0.42 6.43 17.00
C LYS A 117 0.84 5.64 17.27
N SER A 118 1.30 4.88 16.28
CA SER A 118 2.60 4.24 16.37
C SER A 118 3.70 5.26 16.12
N GLU A 119 4.87 5.02 16.71
CA GLU A 119 6.13 5.60 16.20
C GLU A 119 6.30 5.22 14.72
N ASP A 120 7.17 5.94 13.99
CA ASP A 120 7.63 5.51 12.67
C ASP A 120 8.44 4.22 12.81
N GLY A 121 7.82 3.08 12.49
CA GLY A 121 8.43 1.76 12.54
C GLY A 121 8.92 1.28 11.18
N PHE A 122 9.72 0.22 11.19
CA PHE A 122 10.25 -0.37 9.97
C PHE A 122 9.20 -1.26 9.28
N LEU A 123 8.91 -0.94 8.01
CA LEU A 123 8.16 -1.77 7.09
C LEU A 123 9.14 -2.51 6.18
N PHE A 124 8.97 -3.83 6.07
CA PHE A 124 9.65 -4.67 5.09
C PHE A 124 8.61 -5.41 4.25
N ARG A 125 8.83 -5.49 2.95
CA ARG A 125 7.95 -6.18 2.00
C ARG A 125 8.80 -6.89 0.94
N VAL A 126 8.37 -8.07 0.53
CA VAL A 126 8.94 -8.83 -0.58
C VAL A 126 7.80 -9.30 -1.48
N GLY A 127 8.03 -9.30 -2.80
CA GLY A 127 7.01 -9.73 -3.75
C GLY A 127 7.53 -9.97 -5.15
N SER A 128 6.60 -10.33 -6.04
CA SER A 128 6.85 -10.49 -7.46
C SER A 128 5.66 -10.05 -8.30
N LYS A 129 5.94 -9.56 -9.52
CA LYS A 129 4.93 -9.27 -10.54
C LYS A 129 5.20 -10.10 -11.77
N LEU A 130 4.17 -10.73 -12.33
CA LEU A 130 4.27 -11.52 -13.55
C LEU A 130 3.26 -10.99 -14.59
N VAL A 131 3.77 -10.60 -15.76
CA VAL A 131 2.97 -10.42 -16.96
C VAL A 131 2.57 -11.80 -17.48
N ILE A 132 1.29 -12.12 -17.36
CA ILE A 132 0.72 -13.41 -17.78
C ILE A 132 0.51 -13.42 -19.29
N PHE A 133 -0.03 -12.33 -19.83
CA PHE A 133 -0.46 -12.26 -21.22
C PHE A 133 -0.46 -10.83 -21.74
N GLU A 134 -0.14 -10.65 -23.03
CA GLU A 134 -0.15 -9.38 -23.73
C GLU A 134 -0.81 -9.56 -25.10
N ILE A 135 -1.71 -8.65 -25.45
CA ILE A 135 -2.37 -8.61 -26.75
C ILE A 135 -2.56 -7.17 -27.19
N LEU A 136 -1.93 -6.80 -28.32
CA LEU A 136 -1.88 -5.41 -28.78
C LEU A 136 -1.36 -4.50 -27.66
N ASP A 137 -2.10 -3.45 -27.31
CA ASP A 137 -1.81 -2.53 -26.22
C ASP A 137 -2.29 -2.99 -24.83
N PHE A 138 -2.91 -4.18 -24.71
CA PHE A 138 -3.42 -4.70 -23.44
C PHE A 138 -2.44 -5.68 -22.78
N THR A 139 -2.24 -5.52 -21.47
CA THR A 139 -1.42 -6.40 -20.63
C THR A 139 -2.24 -6.92 -19.45
N LEU A 140 -2.26 -8.24 -19.25
CA LEU A 140 -2.79 -8.93 -18.06
C LEU A 140 -1.64 -9.38 -17.18
N GLY A 141 -1.68 -9.07 -15.88
CA GLY A 141 -0.63 -9.44 -14.94
C GLY A 141 -1.11 -9.71 -13.52
N VAL A 142 -0.26 -10.37 -12.75
CA VAL A 142 -0.47 -10.69 -11.33
C VAL A 142 0.65 -10.11 -10.47
N ASP A 143 0.30 -9.56 -9.32
CA ASP A 143 1.23 -9.09 -8.26
C ASP A 143 0.99 -9.92 -7.01
N ALA A 144 2.03 -10.51 -6.42
CA ALA A 144 1.94 -11.26 -5.17
C ALA A 144 3.02 -10.80 -4.20
N LYS A 145 2.66 -10.48 -2.95
CA LYS A 145 3.58 -9.95 -1.96
C LYS A 145 3.20 -10.24 -0.52
N TYR A 146 4.22 -10.17 0.33
CA TYR A 146 4.13 -10.27 1.77
C TYR A 146 4.76 -9.03 2.42
N SER A 147 4.08 -8.44 3.40
CA SER A 147 4.54 -7.26 4.15
C SER A 147 4.56 -7.55 5.65
N ILE A 148 5.60 -7.08 6.35
CA ILE A 148 5.73 -7.09 7.81
C ILE A 148 6.06 -5.66 8.28
N PHE A 149 5.35 -5.19 9.30
CA PHE A 149 5.65 -3.93 9.99
C PHE A 149 5.63 -4.10 11.51
N LYS A 150 6.55 -3.41 12.20
CA LYS A 150 6.64 -3.39 13.68
C LYS A 150 6.96 -1.98 14.17
N ALA A 151 6.21 -1.51 15.16
CA ALA A 151 6.43 -0.23 15.83
C ALA A 151 6.05 -0.28 17.32
N LYS A 152 6.59 0.65 18.11
CA LYS A 152 6.04 0.97 19.44
C LYS A 152 4.94 2.01 19.31
N ASN A 153 4.31 2.33 20.43
CA ASN A 153 3.40 3.44 20.54
C ASN A 153 4.13 4.78 20.72
N GLU A 154 3.65 5.81 20.04
CA GLU A 154 4.07 7.20 20.20
C GLU A 154 3.16 7.91 21.22
N TYR A 155 1.84 7.83 21.04
CA TYR A 155 0.87 8.33 22.02
C TYR A 155 -0.40 7.48 22.05
N LEU A 156 -1.09 7.52 23.18
CA LEU A 156 -2.42 6.96 23.36
C LEU A 156 -3.28 7.97 24.12
N THR A 157 -4.48 8.24 23.62
CA THR A 157 -5.49 9.02 24.32
C THR A 157 -6.78 8.24 24.50
N LEU A 158 -7.51 8.57 25.56
CA LEU A 158 -8.89 8.16 25.83
C LEU A 158 -9.72 9.44 25.94
N ASN A 159 -10.66 9.63 25.02
CA ASN A 159 -11.45 10.86 24.90
C ASN A 159 -10.56 12.12 24.88
N ASP A 160 -9.47 12.04 24.12
CA ASP A 160 -8.44 13.08 23.96
C ASP A 160 -7.58 13.41 25.20
N SER A 161 -7.84 12.80 26.34
CA SER A 161 -6.92 12.79 27.49
C SER A 161 -5.80 11.74 27.31
N PRO A 162 -4.52 12.08 27.56
CA PRO A 162 -3.41 11.13 27.41
C PRO A 162 -3.45 9.99 28.44
N ILE A 163 -2.95 8.81 28.04
CA ILE A 163 -2.70 7.67 28.93
C ILE A 163 -1.18 7.46 29.01
N GLU A 164 -0.62 7.58 30.21
CA GLU A 164 0.82 7.41 30.47
C GLU A 164 1.29 5.94 30.46
N ASP A 165 2.61 5.73 30.29
CA ASP A 165 3.33 4.44 30.31
C ASP A 165 2.67 3.26 29.56
N ASN A 166 2.26 3.46 28.30
CA ASN A 166 1.80 2.36 27.47
C ASN A 166 2.96 1.66 26.73
N LYS A 167 3.39 0.49 27.23
CA LYS A 167 4.38 -0.39 26.56
C LYS A 167 3.80 -1.12 25.32
N PHE A 168 2.85 -0.48 24.65
CA PHE A 168 2.03 -0.96 23.55
C PHE A 168 2.86 -1.10 22.27
N LYS A 169 2.64 -2.20 21.54
CA LYS A 169 3.39 -2.53 20.31
C LYS A 169 2.46 -2.97 19.20
N TYR A 170 2.70 -2.40 18.03
CA TYR A 170 2.05 -2.73 16.77
C TYR A 170 2.86 -3.81 16.07
N VAL A 171 2.19 -4.88 15.62
CA VAL A 171 2.75 -5.88 14.72
C VAL A 171 1.75 -6.12 13.60
N PHE A 172 2.10 -5.75 12.38
CA PHE A 172 1.28 -5.92 11.20
C PHE A 172 1.94 -6.95 10.27
N ASN A 173 1.16 -7.88 9.76
CA ASN A 173 1.58 -8.80 8.70
C ASN A 173 0.46 -8.85 7.65
N GLU A 174 0.81 -8.86 6.37
CA GLU A 174 -0.15 -8.89 5.26
C GLU A 174 0.36 -9.75 4.10
N TRP A 175 -0.49 -10.65 3.62
CA TRP A 175 -0.38 -11.23 2.28
C TRP A 175 -1.33 -10.50 1.33
N GLN A 176 -0.83 -10.14 0.14
CA GLN A 176 -1.62 -9.56 -0.94
C GLN A 176 -1.38 -10.33 -2.25
N ILE A 177 -2.45 -10.61 -2.98
CA ILE A 177 -2.44 -11.04 -4.38
C ILE A 177 -3.34 -10.09 -5.18
N THR A 178 -2.89 -9.66 -6.35
CA THR A 178 -3.62 -8.76 -7.24
C THR A 178 -3.65 -9.34 -8.64
N LEU A 179 -4.82 -9.38 -9.29
CA LEU A 179 -4.94 -9.61 -10.73
C LEU A 179 -5.37 -8.29 -11.38
N GLY A 180 -4.68 -7.85 -12.42
CA GLY A 180 -4.97 -6.58 -13.08
C GLY A 180 -4.81 -6.63 -14.60
N VAL A 181 -5.44 -5.65 -15.25
CA VAL A 181 -5.29 -5.36 -16.67
C VAL A 181 -4.85 -3.90 -16.85
N SER A 182 -3.97 -3.64 -17.81
CA SER A 182 -3.59 -2.29 -18.23
C SER A 182 -3.71 -2.13 -19.74
N GLN A 183 -3.83 -0.89 -20.21
CA GLN A 183 -3.85 -0.54 -21.63
C GLN A 183 -2.81 0.55 -21.92
N LYS A 184 -1.98 0.39 -22.95
CA LYS A 184 -1.03 1.41 -23.45
C LYS A 184 -1.80 2.46 -24.26
N ILE A 185 -1.73 3.73 -23.84
CA ILE A 185 -2.34 4.89 -24.49
C ILE A 185 -1.30 5.99 -24.57
N SER A 186 -0.48 5.98 -25.62
CA SER A 186 0.70 6.85 -25.74
C SER A 186 1.63 6.69 -24.53
N ILE A 187 2.01 7.77 -23.85
CA ILE A 187 2.85 7.76 -22.64
C ILE A 187 2.13 7.22 -21.40
N LEU A 188 0.79 7.14 -21.42
CA LEU A 188 -0.01 6.69 -20.29
C LEU A 188 -0.32 5.20 -20.39
N ARG A 189 -0.35 4.53 -19.24
CA ARG A 189 -0.82 3.16 -19.08
C ARG A 189 -1.85 3.09 -17.94
N PRO A 190 -3.11 3.49 -18.16
CA PRO A 190 -4.19 3.24 -17.20
C PRO A 190 -4.33 1.73 -16.93
N TYR A 191 -4.68 1.40 -15.69
CA TYR A 191 -4.91 0.03 -15.25
C TYR A 191 -6.04 -0.07 -14.23
N GLY A 192 -6.60 -1.27 -14.12
CA GLY A 192 -7.56 -1.65 -13.10
C GLY A 192 -7.40 -3.10 -12.70
N GLY A 193 -7.88 -3.48 -11.53
CA GLY A 193 -7.70 -4.84 -11.02
C GLY A 193 -8.49 -5.17 -9.78
N ILE A 194 -8.44 -6.46 -9.42
CA ILE A 194 -9.03 -7.03 -8.22
C ILE A 194 -7.89 -7.44 -7.30
N VAL A 195 -7.98 -7.02 -6.04
CA VAL A 195 -6.97 -7.28 -5.01
C VAL A 195 -7.57 -8.15 -3.90
N TYR A 196 -6.91 -9.24 -3.56
CA TYR A 196 -7.21 -10.08 -2.40
C TYR A 196 -6.13 -9.88 -1.34
N ARG A 197 -6.53 -9.60 -0.10
CA ARG A 197 -5.62 -9.32 1.02
C ARG A 197 -6.05 -10.04 2.28
N ASP A 198 -5.06 -10.61 2.96
CA ASP A 198 -5.22 -11.17 4.30
C ASP A 198 -4.20 -10.52 5.22
N SER A 199 -4.68 -9.69 6.15
CA SER A 199 -3.82 -9.00 7.11
C SER A 199 -4.20 -9.31 8.55
N ASN A 200 -3.20 -9.18 9.41
CA ASN A 200 -3.33 -9.30 10.85
C ASN A 200 -2.58 -8.14 11.51
N LEU A 201 -3.31 -7.14 12.00
CA LEU A 201 -2.78 -6.09 12.87
C LEU A 201 -2.97 -6.53 14.33
N THR A 202 -1.87 -6.94 14.96
CA THR A 202 -1.83 -7.32 16.38
C THR A 202 -1.33 -6.17 17.22
N PHE A 203 -2.12 -5.79 18.21
CA PHE A 203 -1.71 -4.95 19.32
C PHE A 203 -1.27 -5.83 20.50
N ASN A 204 -0.08 -5.58 21.03
CA ASN A 204 0.45 -6.26 22.22
C ASN A 204 0.65 -5.25 23.35
N ASN A 205 0.50 -5.69 24.59
CA ASN A 205 0.46 -4.87 25.82
C ASN A 205 -0.60 -3.76 25.73
N THR A 206 -1.81 -4.12 25.31
CA THR A 206 -2.90 -3.15 25.15
C THR A 206 -3.69 -2.89 26.44
N PRO A 207 -3.87 -1.62 26.87
CA PRO A 207 -4.78 -1.28 27.95
C PRO A 207 -6.26 -1.39 27.53
N TYR A 208 -6.55 -1.65 26.24
CA TYR A 208 -7.92 -1.84 25.78
C TYR A 208 -8.55 -3.11 26.36
N TYR A 209 -7.76 -4.17 26.61
CA TYR A 209 -8.28 -5.51 26.84
C TYR A 209 -7.45 -6.32 27.84
N ASN A 210 -8.13 -7.04 28.76
CA ASN A 210 -7.51 -7.73 29.91
C ASN A 210 -6.43 -8.76 29.52
N ASN A 211 -6.55 -9.40 28.37
CA ASN A 211 -5.54 -10.37 27.90
C ASN A 211 -4.29 -9.71 27.30
N ASN A 212 -4.15 -8.38 27.40
CA ASN A 212 -3.04 -7.57 26.88
C ASN A 212 -2.77 -7.72 25.37
N LYS A 213 -3.64 -8.39 24.63
CA LYS A 213 -3.50 -8.67 23.20
C LYS A 213 -4.84 -8.49 22.51
N MET A 214 -4.81 -7.84 21.36
CA MET A 214 -5.98 -7.59 20.51
C MET A 214 -5.54 -7.74 19.06
N LYS A 215 -6.37 -8.40 18.24
CA LYS A 215 -6.07 -8.64 16.83
C LYS A 215 -7.17 -8.08 15.94
N LEU A 216 -6.76 -7.41 14.88
CA LEU A 216 -7.61 -6.93 13.81
C LEU A 216 -7.24 -7.64 12.50
N THR A 217 -8.23 -7.86 11.64
CA THR A 217 -8.07 -8.38 10.27
C THR A 217 -8.96 -7.58 9.31
N PHE A 218 -8.77 -7.69 7.99
CA PHE A 218 -9.63 -7.01 7.02
C PHE A 218 -11.09 -7.46 7.17
N ASP A 219 -12.03 -6.51 7.18
CA ASP A 219 -13.45 -6.84 7.09
C ASP A 219 -13.76 -7.49 5.75
N LYS A 220 -13.28 -6.86 4.67
CA LYS A 220 -13.39 -7.31 3.29
C LYS A 220 -12.00 -7.66 2.76
N LYS A 221 -11.75 -8.93 2.50
CA LYS A 221 -10.45 -9.39 1.95
C LYS A 221 -10.28 -8.98 0.49
N ALA A 222 -11.36 -8.98 -0.29
CA ALA A 222 -11.37 -8.56 -1.68
C ALA A 222 -11.69 -7.06 -1.85
N GLY A 223 -11.01 -6.39 -2.76
CA GLY A 223 -11.28 -5.00 -3.16
C GLY A 223 -10.87 -4.71 -4.59
N ALA A 224 -10.95 -3.44 -4.98
CA ALA A 224 -10.69 -2.98 -6.34
C ALA A 224 -9.62 -1.88 -6.36
N VAL A 225 -8.79 -1.93 -7.40
CA VAL A 225 -7.74 -0.94 -7.69
C VAL A 225 -7.99 -0.32 -9.06
N ILE A 226 -7.73 0.97 -9.19
CA ILE A 226 -7.57 1.67 -10.47
C ILE A 226 -6.34 2.57 -10.38
N GLY A 227 -5.66 2.81 -11.49
CA GLY A 227 -4.52 3.71 -11.51
C GLY A 227 -4.10 4.09 -12.92
N SER A 228 -3.04 4.86 -13.01
CA SER A 228 -2.35 5.15 -14.26
C SER A 228 -0.88 5.32 -14.01
N SER A 229 -0.07 4.76 -14.91
CA SER A 229 1.36 5.03 -14.96
C SER A 229 1.70 5.89 -16.18
N ALA A 230 2.71 6.73 -16.06
CA ALA A 230 3.26 7.52 -17.15
C ALA A 230 4.75 7.16 -17.32
N SER A 231 5.15 6.73 -18.52
CA SER A 231 6.57 6.63 -18.87
C SER A 231 7.05 7.99 -19.36
N ILE A 232 8.03 8.58 -18.68
CA ILE A 232 8.64 9.86 -19.08
C ILE A 232 10.02 9.56 -19.66
N GLY A 233 10.12 9.60 -20.99
CA GLY A 233 11.26 9.05 -21.70
C GLY A 233 11.31 7.52 -21.58
N THR A 234 12.50 6.96 -21.72
CA THR A 234 12.69 5.50 -21.82
C THR A 234 13.09 4.81 -20.52
N PHE A 235 13.38 5.56 -19.45
CA PHE A 235 13.91 5.03 -18.17
C PHE A 235 13.16 5.48 -16.89
N VAL A 236 12.21 6.41 -16.96
CA VAL A 236 11.44 6.91 -15.79
C VAL A 236 9.98 6.46 -15.86
N LEU A 237 9.49 5.88 -14.76
CA LEU A 237 8.07 5.58 -14.57
C LEU A 237 7.51 6.38 -13.39
N ILE A 238 6.40 7.08 -13.59
CA ILE A 238 5.60 7.65 -12.50
C ILE A 238 4.28 6.87 -12.45
N ASN A 239 3.79 6.57 -11.25
CA ASN A 239 2.54 5.84 -11.05
C ASN A 239 1.67 6.52 -10.00
N ALA A 240 0.38 6.66 -10.30
CA ALA A 240 -0.64 7.05 -9.34
C ALA A 240 -1.71 5.94 -9.28
N GLU A 241 -2.08 5.54 -8.08
CA GLU A 241 -3.05 4.47 -7.83
C GLU A 241 -4.12 4.95 -6.84
N LEU A 242 -5.36 4.51 -7.05
CA LEU A 242 -6.47 4.62 -6.11
C LEU A 242 -7.03 3.22 -5.80
N ARG A 243 -7.53 3.00 -4.58
CA ARG A 243 -8.24 1.76 -4.20
C ARG A 243 -9.48 2.03 -3.39
N PHE A 244 -10.40 1.08 -3.48
CA PHE A 244 -11.72 1.15 -2.89
C PHE A 244 -12.15 -0.24 -2.37
N ILE A 245 -13.25 -0.26 -1.61
CA ILE A 245 -13.93 -1.45 -1.06
C ILE A 245 -13.25 -2.05 0.18
N ASN A 246 -12.02 -2.56 0.09
CA ASN A 246 -11.30 -3.13 1.24
C ASN A 246 -10.40 -2.13 1.98
N GLU A 247 -10.13 -0.99 1.35
CA GLU A 247 -9.50 0.19 1.94
C GLU A 247 -9.89 1.44 1.11
N ARG A 248 -9.59 2.65 1.59
CA ARG A 248 -9.96 3.91 0.92
C ARG A 248 -8.75 4.77 0.57
N SER A 249 -8.38 4.80 -0.71
CA SER A 249 -6.95 4.80 -1.04
C SER A 249 -6.45 5.68 -2.15
N ALA A 250 -5.24 6.21 -1.96
CA ALA A 250 -4.30 6.62 -2.99
C ALA A 250 -2.83 6.31 -2.61
N SER A 251 -1.97 6.25 -3.62
CA SER A 251 -0.51 6.22 -3.51
C SER A 251 0.13 6.84 -4.75
N ILE A 252 1.35 7.35 -4.61
CA ILE A 252 2.15 7.88 -5.71
C ILE A 252 3.54 7.23 -5.63
N SER A 253 4.05 6.72 -6.74
CA SER A 253 5.41 6.20 -6.83
C SER A 253 6.15 6.68 -8.07
N GLY A 254 7.47 6.67 -7.99
CA GLY A 254 8.39 6.90 -9.11
C GLY A 254 9.45 5.79 -9.13
N GLU A 255 9.81 5.32 -10.32
CA GLU A 255 10.86 4.32 -10.54
C GLU A 255 11.82 4.74 -11.65
N LEU A 256 13.09 4.34 -11.52
CA LEU A 256 14.17 4.54 -12.49
C LEU A 256 14.75 3.18 -12.90
N ARG A 257 14.85 2.91 -14.21
CA ARG A 257 15.52 1.72 -14.78
C ARG A 257 16.98 2.02 -15.12
N PHE A 258 17.86 1.16 -14.63
CA PHE A 258 19.30 1.19 -14.87
C PHE A 258 19.65 0.13 -15.89
#